data_AF-A0A090S1A1-F1
#
_entry.id   AF-A0A090S1A1-F1
#
_cell.length_a   1.000
_cell.length_b   1.000
_cell.length_c   1.000
_cell.angle_alpha   90.00
_cell.angle_beta   90.00
_cell.angle_gamma   90.00
#
_symmetry.space_group_name_H-M   'P 1'
#
loop_
_entity.id
_entity.type
_entity.pdbx_description
1 polymer ?
#
loop_
_entity_poly.entity_id
_entity_poly.type
_entity_poly.pdbx_seq_one_letter_code
_entity_poly.pdbx_strand_id
1 'polypeptide(L)'
;MSKDGEIEKKGVVVKNSDYTEHFRDPKVWKQGDTYYMVVAAQSQALFGSMILYRSTDLSNWEHLGPIKTRYDEFGFMWECPDFFELDGKAIMLFSPQG
;
A
#
# COMPACT_ATOMS: atom_id res chain seq x y z
N MET A 1 13.97 5.65 11.67
CA MET A 1 15.41 5.96 11.53
C MET A 1 15.65 7.24 12.29
N SER A 2 16.56 7.22 13.27
CA SER A 2 17.02 8.45 13.94
C SER A 2 17.83 9.29 12.95
N LYS A 3 18.18 10.53 13.34
CA LYS A 3 19.09 11.36 12.53
C LYS A 3 20.47 10.71 12.34
N ASP A 4 20.84 9.82 13.25
CA ASP A 4 22.12 9.10 13.26
C ASP A 4 22.03 7.75 12.52
N GLY A 5 20.89 7.45 11.88
CA GLY A 5 20.71 6.23 11.09
C GLY A 5 20.23 5.01 11.89
N GLU A 6 20.02 5.13 13.20
CA GLU A 6 19.57 4.01 14.03
C GLU A 6 18.10 3.66 13.76
N ILE A 7 17.78 2.36 13.78
CA ILE A 7 16.45 1.85 13.49
C ILE A 7 15.88 1.16 14.73
N GLU A 8 14.77 1.71 15.24
CA GLU A 8 13.96 1.10 16.28
C GLU A 8 12.65 0.55 15.68
N LYS A 9 12.26 -0.67 16.09
CA LYS A 9 11.01 -1.28 15.65
C LYS A 9 9.85 -0.82 16.54
N LYS A 10 8.88 -0.11 15.96
CA LYS A 10 7.63 0.31 16.64
C LYS A 10 6.51 -0.74 16.63
N GLY A 11 6.73 -1.87 15.95
CA GLY A 11 5.73 -2.92 15.79
C GLY A 11 4.81 -2.70 14.59
N VAL A 12 3.69 -3.42 14.58
CA VAL A 12 2.70 -3.44 13.49
C VAL A 12 1.75 -2.25 13.64
N VAL A 13 1.64 -1.42 12.59
CA VAL A 13 0.76 -0.22 12.56
C VAL A 13 -0.53 -0.43 11.74
N VAL A 14 -0.56 -1.45 10.88
CA VAL A 14 -1.76 -1.90 10.16
C VAL A 14 -1.86 -3.40 10.30
N LYS A 15 -3.00 -3.87 10.83
CA LYS A 15 -3.30 -5.30 10.95
C LYS A 15 -4.13 -5.75 9.75
N ASN A 16 -3.85 -6.94 9.25
CA ASN A 16 -4.65 -7.56 8.20
C ASN A 16 -5.80 -8.37 8.80
N SER A 17 -7.03 -7.96 8.53
CA SER A 17 -8.26 -8.71 8.88
C SER A 17 -9.11 -9.11 7.68
N ASP A 18 -8.90 -8.45 6.53
CA ASP A 18 -9.87 -8.47 5.43
C ASP A 18 -9.33 -9.19 4.18
N TYR A 19 -8.01 -9.40 4.09
CA TYR A 19 -7.31 -9.99 2.95
C TYR A 19 -6.69 -11.34 3.32
N THR A 20 -6.20 -12.08 2.32
CA THR A 20 -5.47 -13.35 2.58
C THR A 20 -4.13 -13.06 3.27
N GLU A 21 -3.31 -14.09 3.51
CA GLU A 21 -1.97 -13.95 4.06
C GLU A 21 -1.04 -13.08 3.18
N HIS A 22 -1.41 -12.88 1.92
CA HIS A 22 -0.74 -11.94 1.05
C HIS A 22 -1.20 -10.52 1.36
N PHE A 23 -0.46 -9.88 2.26
CA PHE A 23 -0.63 -8.48 2.64
C PHE A 23 0.74 -7.89 2.99
N ARG A 24 1.39 -7.23 2.02
CA ARG A 24 2.83 -6.88 2.11
C ARG A 24 3.21 -5.67 1.26
N ASP A 25 4.50 -5.32 1.31
CA ASP A 25 5.15 -4.31 0.47
C ASP A 25 4.52 -2.91 0.57
N PRO A 26 4.51 -2.28 1.76
CA PRO A 26 3.95 -0.94 1.91
C PRO A 26 4.81 0.11 1.20
N LYS A 27 4.16 0.94 0.36
CA LYS A 27 4.74 2.20 -0.12
C LYS A 27 4.04 3.37 0.55
N VAL A 28 4.82 4.20 1.25
CA VAL A 28 4.34 5.42 1.91
C VAL A 28 4.78 6.66 1.13
N TRP A 29 3.91 7.66 1.06
CA TRP A 29 4.24 9.01 0.58
C TRP A 29 3.46 10.07 1.37
N LYS A 30 3.86 11.34 1.23
CA LYS A 30 3.18 12.48 1.84
C LYS A 30 2.65 13.40 0.75
N GLN A 31 1.40 13.84 0.89
CA GLN A 31 0.78 14.85 0.03
C GLN A 31 0.13 15.90 0.92
N GLY A 32 0.65 17.14 0.87
CA GLY A 32 0.32 18.17 1.85
C GLY A 32 0.67 17.72 3.27
N ASP A 33 -0.32 17.74 4.15
CA ASP A 33 -0.19 17.32 5.56
C ASP A 33 -0.60 15.87 5.82
N THR A 34 -1.01 15.13 4.78
CA THR A 34 -1.49 13.75 4.90
C THR A 34 -0.44 12.77 4.37
N TYR A 35 -0.21 11.70 5.12
CA TYR A 35 0.51 10.54 4.65
C TYR A 35 -0.47 9.55 4.03
N TYR A 36 -0.05 8.94 2.95
CA TYR A 36 -0.76 7.86 2.29
C TYR A 36 0.13 6.63 2.25
N MET A 37 -0.50 5.46 2.29
CA MET A 37 0.16 4.19 2.13
C MET A 37 -0.64 3.32 1.20
N VAL A 38 0.03 2.71 0.25
CA VAL A 38 -0.52 1.59 -0.53
C VAL A 38 0.13 0.30 -0.05
N VAL A 39 -0.67 -0.73 0.16
CA VAL A 39 -0.20 -2.08 0.54
C VAL A 39 -0.69 -3.06 -0.50
N ALA A 40 0.21 -3.90 -1.00
CA ALA A 40 -0.14 -4.99 -1.90
C ALA A 40 -0.90 -6.07 -1.13
N ALA A 41 -2.03 -6.50 -1.67
CA ALA A 41 -2.87 -7.52 -1.05
C ALA A 41 -3.46 -8.49 -2.08
N GLN A 42 -3.82 -9.68 -1.64
CA GLN A 42 -4.71 -10.56 -2.39
C GLN A 42 -6.08 -10.57 -1.73
N SER A 43 -7.12 -10.40 -2.55
CA SER A 43 -8.51 -10.49 -2.11
C SER A 43 -8.89 -11.92 -1.72
N GLN A 44 -9.99 -12.09 -0.96
CA GLN A 44 -10.53 -13.43 -0.66
C GLN A 44 -10.97 -14.21 -1.92
N ALA A 45 -11.16 -13.51 -3.05
CA ALA A 45 -11.43 -14.10 -4.36
C ALA A 45 -10.14 -14.53 -5.09
N LEU A 46 -8.97 -14.45 -4.45
CA LEU A 46 -7.65 -14.83 -4.96
C LEU A 46 -7.10 -13.96 -6.10
N PHE A 47 -7.64 -12.74 -6.27
CA PHE A 47 -7.11 -11.75 -7.21
C PHE A 47 -6.23 -10.70 -6.52
N GLY A 48 -5.18 -10.26 -7.22
CA GLY A 48 -4.28 -9.21 -6.77
C GLY A 48 -4.99 -7.86 -6.61
N SER A 49 -4.57 -7.08 -5.62
CA SER A 49 -5.10 -5.75 -5.30
C SER A 49 -4.07 -4.87 -4.61
N MET A 50 -4.41 -3.59 -4.46
CA MET A 50 -3.62 -2.58 -3.75
C MET A 50 -4.56 -1.80 -2.84
N ILE A 51 -4.24 -1.74 -1.55
CA ILE A 51 -5.12 -1.18 -0.51
C ILE A 51 -4.58 0.17 -0.08
N LEU A 52 -5.43 1.20 -0.15
CA LEU A 52 -5.06 2.55 0.20
C LEU A 52 -5.40 2.84 1.66
N TYR A 53 -4.45 3.46 2.35
CA TYR A 53 -4.61 3.99 3.70
C TYR A 53 -4.19 5.46 3.76
N ARG A 54 -4.69 6.19 4.75
CA ARG A 54 -4.18 7.52 5.10
C ARG A 54 -3.86 7.65 6.58
N SER A 55 -2.96 8.57 6.92
CA SER A 55 -2.55 8.88 8.28
C SER A 55 -2.07 10.33 8.40
N THR A 56 -2.19 10.92 9.59
CA THR A 56 -1.59 12.22 9.92
C THR A 56 -0.30 12.07 10.76
N ASP A 57 -0.02 10.88 11.30
CA ASP A 57 1.01 10.67 12.33
C ASP A 57 1.89 9.42 12.08
N LEU A 58 1.70 8.72 10.96
CA LEU A 58 2.35 7.46 10.56
C LEU A 58 2.11 6.26 11.50
N SER A 59 1.32 6.45 12.56
CA SER A 59 1.09 5.45 13.61
C SER A 59 -0.33 4.91 13.55
N ASN A 60 -1.31 5.79 13.29
CA ASN A 60 -2.71 5.47 13.14
C ASN A 60 -3.10 5.60 11.66
N TRP A 61 -3.58 4.50 11.08
CA TRP A 61 -3.92 4.42 9.65
C TRP A 61 -5.40 4.14 9.46
N GLU A 62 -6.05 4.98 8.65
CA GLU A 62 -7.43 4.80 8.21
C GLU A 62 -7.44 4.00 6.91
N HIS A 63 -8.23 2.92 6.87
CA HIS A 63 -8.44 2.10 5.68
C HIS A 63 -9.41 2.79 4.72
N LEU A 64 -8.96 3.10 3.50
CA LEU A 64 -9.77 3.78 2.47
C LEU A 64 -10.34 2.82 1.42
N GLY A 65 -9.98 1.54 1.47
CA GLY A 65 -10.42 0.53 0.51
C GLY A 65 -9.39 0.17 -0.57
N PRO A 66 -9.70 -0.83 -1.40
CA PRO A 66 -8.89 -1.19 -2.55
C PRO A 66 -8.93 -0.08 -3.62
N ILE A 67 -7.78 0.18 -4.24
CA ILE A 67 -7.68 1.06 -5.41
C ILE A 67 -8.45 0.42 -6.56
N LYS A 68 -9.46 1.13 -7.06
CA LYS A 68 -10.22 0.70 -8.24
C LYS A 68 -9.39 0.92 -9.49
N THR A 69 -9.20 -0.14 -10.26
CA THR A 69 -8.54 -0.08 -11.57
C THR A 69 -9.51 -0.61 -12.63
N ARG A 70 -9.07 -0.61 -13.89
CA ARG A 70 -9.80 -1.31 -14.99
C ARG A 70 -9.56 -2.82 -15.03
N TYR A 71 -8.76 -3.33 -14.11
CA TYR A 71 -8.32 -4.72 -14.05
C TYR A 71 -9.00 -5.40 -12.86
N ASP A 72 -10.04 -6.18 -13.15
CA ASP A 72 -10.85 -6.83 -12.10
C ASP A 72 -10.28 -8.20 -11.69
N GLU A 73 -9.71 -8.96 -12.64
CA GLU A 73 -9.21 -10.33 -12.45
C GLU A 73 -7.80 -10.50 -13.05
N PHE A 74 -6.87 -9.59 -12.71
CA PHE A 74 -5.56 -9.54 -13.34
C PHE A 74 -4.46 -10.08 -12.45
N GLY A 75 -4.11 -11.35 -12.63
CA GLY A 75 -3.11 -12.02 -11.81
C GLY A 75 -3.60 -12.28 -10.38
N PHE A 76 -2.99 -13.26 -9.74
CA PHE A 76 -3.36 -13.62 -8.37
C PHE A 76 -2.70 -12.71 -7.32
N MET A 77 -1.68 -11.93 -7.69
CA MET A 77 -0.97 -11.02 -6.77
C MET A 77 -0.40 -9.81 -7.51
N TRP A 78 -0.43 -8.63 -6.88
CA TRP A 78 0.28 -7.43 -7.32
C TRP A 78 1.34 -7.08 -6.27
N GLU A 79 2.62 -7.28 -6.58
CA GLU A 79 3.72 -7.05 -5.63
C GLU A 79 4.40 -5.70 -5.85
N CYS A 80 5.17 -5.27 -4.83
CA CYS A 80 6.02 -4.09 -4.89
C CYS A 80 5.31 -2.84 -5.46
N PRO A 81 4.17 -2.42 -4.87
CA PRO A 81 3.44 -1.27 -5.36
C PRO A 81 4.29 0.00 -5.16
N ASP A 82 4.25 0.89 -6.14
CA ASP A 82 4.86 2.21 -6.05
C ASP A 82 3.95 3.28 -6.63
N PHE A 83 3.91 4.43 -5.97
CA PHE A 83 3.12 5.60 -6.36
C PHE A 83 4.01 6.83 -6.45
N PHE A 84 3.93 7.54 -7.57
CA PHE A 84 4.60 8.81 -7.77
C PHE A 84 3.88 9.64 -8.83
N GLU A 85 4.16 10.94 -8.84
CA GLU A 85 3.72 11.83 -9.91
C GLU A 85 4.84 12.04 -10.92
N LEU A 86 4.52 12.01 -12.21
CA LEU A 86 5.44 12.31 -13.31
C LEU A 86 4.70 13.16 -14.35
N ASP A 87 5.25 14.33 -14.67
CA ASP A 87 4.68 15.29 -15.63
C ASP A 87 3.19 15.62 -15.36
N GLY A 88 2.84 15.84 -14.09
CA GLY A 88 1.47 16.16 -13.67
C GLY A 88 0.49 14.98 -13.76
N LYS A 89 0.99 13.76 -13.97
CA LYS A 89 0.18 12.54 -13.98
C LYS A 89 0.52 11.66 -12.79
N ALA A 90 -0.50 11.11 -12.17
CA ALA A 90 -0.36 10.10 -11.14
C ALA A 90 0.00 8.75 -11.79
N ILE A 91 1.11 8.16 -11.35
CA ILE A 91 1.62 6.87 -11.82
C ILE A 91 1.51 5.86 -10.68
N MET A 92 0.81 4.77 -10.97
CA MET A 92 0.75 3.58 -10.11
C MET A 92 1.51 2.46 -10.82
N LEU A 93 2.57 1.98 -10.18
CA LEU A 93 3.43 0.91 -10.65
C LEU A 93 3.29 -0.30 -9.71
N PHE A 94 3.30 -1.50 -10.26
CA PHE A 94 3.29 -2.75 -9.50
C PHE A 94 3.80 -3.91 -10.37
N SER A 95 4.17 -5.01 -9.73
CA SER A 95 4.66 -6.24 -10.38
C SER A 95 3.60 -7.35 -10.26
N PRO A 96 2.78 -7.59 -11.30
CA PRO A 96 1.77 -8.65 -11.23
C PRO A 96 2.41 -10.04 -11.29
N GLN A 97 1.79 -11.00 -10.60
CA GLN A 97 2.06 -12.43 -10.70
C GLN A 97 0.79 -13.16 -11.16
N GLY A 98 0.92 -14.09 -12.10
CA GLY A 98 -0.20 -14.88 -12.63
C GLY A 98 -0.11 -15.12 -14.12
#